data_AF-G7H5T3-F1
#
_entry.id   AF-G7H5T3-F1
#
_cell.length_a   1.000
_cell.length_b   1.000
_cell.length_c   1.000
_cell.angle_alpha   90.00
_cell.angle_beta   90.00
_cell.angle_gamma   90.00
#
_symmetry.space_group_name_H-M   'P 1'
#
loop_
_entity.id
_entity.type
_entity.pdbx_description
1 polymer ?
#
loop_
_entity_poly.entity_id
_entity_poly.type
_entity_poly.pdbx_seq_one_letter_code
_entity_poly.pdbx_strand_id
1 'polypeptide(L)'
;MGKGFQGALLRAFGAKDHIVTVTGVERVTSAVVKVHFSSDGLIYEQGEKPTAWVRAWFPDPQGGSKLHQRGYTMMDPDPATGDFSMCFLVHEPAGPASYWAMHAEPGDEIVVQRLGGDGWDMEDPQPAGYLLVGDVATWPAFVSAIAAADETVPIRMYLEYTHDDDKDLPIPEHPGLEATWVPGTDDGRALVDALGNESFQGWKAYVAAETTATRLVRSRLTLEDGHNKGTMHAQAYWIRGRAMGKEAEAADIVEIAPAQRDSEASAVAPEAAPAEPVLALETQQEALKASRARAKEHSVLRPAKPAFILSGVIAVLLAALAVVPLVLFSELAKRFVEGAARDDLVRVGVTGIVVLVVGALLTSALMVGLHVYDQFYATALRRRVMEKFTRLPLGWFQGRRHSEVRKLAQDDIGALHYLITHAVVDLATAIVTPLVILGYLFSVNWTLALVLLLPVITYVVIMFRLAASDRPRMTRLLRWNSTLPGDTERYIAGQSVSRVFGDAATVDLPGEMAEVRGFLKDWQMETIGTKASMIQLNRPMTSMVVIAVAGTALITVGWMPAVAILPFLILGTSLGDRLVGAGFAVNGLRDGMNAKAGLELLLTTPELASGSAPVPAG
;
A
#
# COMPACT_ATOMS: atom_id res chain seq x y z
N MET A 1 -15.94 9.61 3.41
CA MET A 1 -14.52 9.93 3.28
C MET A 1 -14.03 10.82 4.42
N GLY A 2 -13.42 10.20 5.43
CA GLY A 2 -13.01 10.92 6.65
C GLY A 2 -12.25 12.22 6.37
N LYS A 3 -12.63 13.28 7.07
CA LYS A 3 -11.92 14.56 7.06
C LYS A 3 -10.44 14.36 7.41
N GLY A 4 -9.55 14.99 6.65
CA GLY A 4 -8.12 15.06 6.97
C GLY A 4 -7.18 15.04 5.76
N PHE A 5 -5.89 15.18 6.05
CA PHE A 5 -4.79 15.24 5.08
C PHE A 5 -4.80 14.08 4.07
N GLN A 6 -5.24 12.88 4.47
CA GLN A 6 -5.38 11.72 3.55
C GLN A 6 -6.47 11.90 2.49
N GLY A 7 -7.62 12.49 2.83
CA GLY A 7 -8.70 12.78 1.88
C GLY A 7 -8.36 13.95 0.95
N ALA A 8 -7.55 14.90 1.42
CA ALA A 8 -6.97 15.95 0.56
C ALA A 8 -5.89 15.39 -0.38
N LEU A 9 -5.04 14.47 0.10
CA LEU A 9 -4.04 13.77 -0.72
C LEU A 9 -4.70 12.95 -1.83
N LEU A 10 -5.73 12.14 -1.51
CA LEU A 10 -6.42 11.30 -2.49
C LEU A 10 -7.08 12.12 -3.61
N ARG A 11 -7.70 13.26 -3.27
CA ARG A 11 -8.24 14.21 -4.26
C ARG A 11 -7.14 14.85 -5.11
N ALA A 12 -5.99 15.18 -4.52
CA ALA A 12 -4.82 15.65 -5.26
C ALA A 12 -4.18 14.55 -6.15
N PHE A 13 -4.41 13.26 -5.85
CA PHE A 13 -4.00 12.10 -6.64
C PHE A 13 -5.01 11.67 -7.72
N GLY A 14 -6.06 12.46 -7.98
CA GLY A 14 -7.03 12.17 -9.03
C GLY A 14 -8.03 11.07 -8.69
N ALA A 15 -8.20 10.71 -7.41
CA ALA A 15 -9.36 9.94 -6.98
C ALA A 15 -10.63 10.79 -7.20
N LYS A 16 -11.32 10.55 -8.30
CA LYS A 16 -12.66 11.07 -8.55
C LYS A 16 -13.66 10.02 -8.11
N ASP A 17 -14.69 10.48 -7.43
CA ASP A 17 -15.88 9.70 -7.17
C ASP A 17 -16.81 9.86 -8.36
N HIS A 18 -17.34 8.74 -8.83
CA HIS A 18 -18.31 8.68 -9.89
C HIS A 18 -19.61 8.15 -9.32
N ILE A 19 -20.71 8.79 -9.66
CA ILE A 19 -22.03 8.24 -9.43
C ILE A 19 -22.32 7.31 -10.61
N VAL A 20 -22.74 6.10 -10.30
CA VAL A 20 -23.18 5.12 -11.29
C VAL A 20 -24.64 4.79 -11.00
N THR A 21 -25.45 4.77 -12.06
CA THR A 21 -26.89 4.56 -11.96
C THR A 21 -27.20 3.17 -12.46
N VAL A 22 -27.98 2.40 -11.69
CA VAL A 22 -28.45 1.07 -12.07
C VAL A 22 -29.39 1.20 -13.26
N THR A 23 -29.10 0.48 -14.35
CA THR A 23 -29.95 0.43 -15.55
C THR A 23 -30.75 -0.87 -15.63
N GLY A 24 -30.31 -1.92 -14.94
CA GLY A 24 -30.96 -3.22 -14.92
C GLY A 24 -30.35 -4.17 -13.90
N VAL A 25 -31.11 -5.18 -13.50
CA VAL A 25 -30.67 -6.26 -12.61
C VAL A 25 -31.08 -7.60 -13.21
N GLU A 26 -30.12 -8.50 -13.33
CA GLU A 26 -30.27 -9.84 -13.88
C GLU A 26 -29.77 -10.87 -12.87
N ARG A 27 -30.56 -11.90 -12.60
CA ARG A 27 -30.10 -13.06 -11.83
C ARG A 27 -29.57 -14.12 -12.79
N VAL A 28 -28.25 -14.25 -12.85
CA VAL A 28 -27.54 -15.11 -13.80
C VAL A 28 -27.54 -16.56 -13.34
N THR A 29 -27.28 -16.79 -12.04
CA THR A 29 -27.40 -18.11 -11.40
C THR A 29 -28.07 -17.95 -10.03
N SER A 30 -28.33 -19.06 -9.34
CA SER A 30 -28.81 -19.07 -7.95
C SER A 30 -27.92 -18.25 -7.01
N ALA A 31 -26.61 -18.16 -7.29
CA ALA A 31 -25.62 -17.48 -6.47
C ALA A 31 -25.05 -16.20 -7.11
N VAL A 32 -25.37 -15.86 -8.36
CA VAL A 32 -24.81 -14.69 -9.05
C VAL A 32 -25.88 -13.73 -9.54
N VAL A 33 -25.79 -12.47 -9.08
CA VAL A 33 -26.61 -11.35 -9.57
C VAL A 33 -25.71 -10.40 -10.36
N LYS A 34 -26.06 -10.14 -11.63
CA LYS A 34 -25.42 -9.13 -12.48
C LYS A 34 -26.25 -7.85 -12.42
N VAL A 35 -25.60 -6.74 -12.08
CA VAL A 35 -26.23 -5.41 -12.07
C VAL A 35 -25.58 -4.58 -13.16
N HIS A 36 -26.41 -3.98 -14.02
CA HIS A 36 -25.99 -3.11 -15.12
C HIS A 36 -26.00 -1.67 -14.65
N PHE A 37 -25.00 -0.90 -15.08
CA PHE A 37 -24.78 0.47 -14.68
C PHE A 37 -24.49 1.35 -15.90
N SER A 38 -24.83 2.62 -15.79
CA SER A 38 -24.42 3.70 -16.70
C SER A 38 -23.69 4.78 -15.89
N SER A 39 -22.62 5.35 -16.43
CA SER A 39 -21.87 6.43 -15.80
C SER A 39 -21.13 7.32 -16.79
N ASP A 40 -21.28 8.63 -16.62
CA ASP A 40 -20.52 9.62 -17.38
C ASP A 40 -19.06 9.70 -16.90
N GLY A 41 -18.14 9.39 -17.81
CA GLY A 41 -16.70 9.61 -17.62
C GLY A 41 -16.03 8.68 -16.61
N LEU A 42 -16.67 7.58 -16.22
CA LEU A 42 -16.02 6.53 -15.44
C LEU A 42 -15.07 5.68 -16.29
N ILE A 43 -15.48 5.29 -17.50
CA ILE A 43 -14.77 4.40 -18.43
C ILE A 43 -13.74 5.20 -19.25
N TYR A 44 -12.56 4.62 -19.54
CA TYR A 44 -11.55 5.32 -20.36
C TYR A 44 -11.94 5.31 -21.84
N GLU A 45 -11.67 6.39 -22.56
CA GLU A 45 -11.98 6.52 -23.99
C GLU A 45 -11.36 5.41 -24.86
N GLN A 46 -10.21 4.87 -24.46
CA GLN A 46 -9.53 3.77 -25.17
C GLN A 46 -10.00 2.38 -24.75
N GLY A 47 -11.04 2.29 -23.91
CA GLY A 47 -11.50 1.05 -23.31
C GLY A 47 -10.71 0.65 -22.06
N GLU A 48 -11.15 -0.45 -21.46
CA GLU A 48 -10.60 -1.00 -20.23
C GLU A 48 -9.58 -2.09 -20.50
N LYS A 49 -8.57 -2.19 -19.63
CA LYS A 49 -7.72 -3.39 -19.59
C LYS A 49 -8.52 -4.58 -19.04
N PRO A 50 -8.15 -5.83 -19.39
CA PRO A 50 -8.80 -6.99 -18.82
C PRO A 50 -8.68 -6.99 -17.28
N THR A 51 -9.68 -7.55 -16.61
CA THR A 51 -9.79 -7.58 -15.14
C THR A 51 -9.78 -6.20 -14.45
N ALA A 52 -10.08 -5.11 -15.18
CA ALA A 52 -10.24 -3.79 -14.58
C ALA A 52 -11.39 -3.78 -13.57
N TRP A 53 -11.24 -2.99 -12.50
CA TRP A 53 -12.17 -3.05 -11.37
C TRP A 53 -12.37 -1.69 -10.72
N VAL A 54 -13.50 -1.53 -10.05
CA VAL A 54 -13.89 -0.31 -9.32
C VAL A 54 -14.13 -0.60 -7.86
N ARG A 55 -14.03 0.41 -7.01
CA ARG A 55 -14.45 0.34 -5.61
C ARG A 55 -15.79 1.01 -5.42
N ALA A 56 -16.82 0.23 -5.13
CA ALA A 56 -18.15 0.73 -4.86
C ALA A 56 -18.43 0.81 -3.34
N TRP A 57 -19.22 1.79 -2.93
CA TRP A 57 -19.68 2.00 -1.56
C TRP A 57 -21.13 1.56 -1.42
N PHE A 58 -21.40 0.63 -0.49
CA PHE A 58 -22.72 0.05 -0.27
C PHE A 58 -23.29 0.45 1.10
N PRO A 59 -24.59 0.71 1.21
CA PRO A 59 -25.23 1.01 2.48
C PRO A 59 -25.20 -0.16 3.46
N ASP A 60 -25.23 0.14 4.75
CA ASP A 60 -25.38 -0.87 5.79
C ASP A 60 -26.81 -1.48 5.71
N PRO A 61 -26.94 -2.81 5.54
CA PRO A 61 -28.24 -3.48 5.46
C PRO A 61 -29.10 -3.30 6.73
N GLN A 62 -28.51 -2.92 7.87
CA GLN A 62 -29.22 -2.66 9.12
C GLN A 62 -29.68 -1.21 9.29
N GLY A 63 -29.55 -0.37 8.24
CA GLY A 63 -29.96 1.03 8.27
C GLY A 63 -28.99 1.96 9.05
N GLY A 64 -27.75 1.51 9.27
CA GLY A 64 -26.70 2.33 9.87
C GLY A 64 -26.23 3.46 8.95
N SER A 65 -25.65 4.52 9.52
CA SER A 65 -25.11 5.67 8.75
C SER A 65 -23.82 5.36 7.97
N LYS A 66 -23.34 4.11 8.02
CA LYS A 66 -22.07 3.70 7.45
C LYS A 66 -22.24 3.13 6.04
N LEU A 67 -21.27 3.43 5.18
CA LEU A 67 -21.08 2.78 3.90
C LEU A 67 -19.90 1.81 3.97
N HIS A 68 -20.04 0.69 3.26
CA HIS A 68 -19.08 -0.40 3.19
C HIS A 68 -18.46 -0.46 1.79
N GLN A 69 -17.14 -0.32 1.69
CA GLN A 69 -16.45 -0.35 0.41
C GLN A 69 -16.14 -1.79 -0.04
N ARG A 70 -16.41 -2.11 -1.31
CA ARG A 70 -16.04 -3.38 -1.95
C ARG A 70 -15.45 -3.14 -3.33
N GLY A 71 -14.56 -4.01 -3.77
CA GLY A 71 -14.00 -3.99 -5.13
C GLY A 71 -14.78 -4.94 -6.03
N TYR A 72 -15.10 -4.51 -7.25
CA TYR A 72 -15.80 -5.31 -8.25
C TYR A 72 -15.15 -5.15 -9.62
N THR A 73 -14.89 -6.27 -10.29
CA THR A 73 -14.44 -6.29 -11.68
C THR A 73 -15.55 -5.78 -12.58
N MET A 74 -15.20 -4.87 -13.50
CA MET A 74 -16.13 -4.37 -14.52
C MET A 74 -16.28 -5.42 -15.62
N MET A 75 -17.51 -5.63 -16.06
CA MET A 75 -17.86 -6.50 -17.17
C MET A 75 -18.50 -5.68 -18.27
N ASP A 76 -18.18 -6.01 -19.52
CA ASP A 76 -18.71 -5.37 -20.74
C ASP A 76 -18.63 -3.82 -20.73
N PRO A 77 -17.49 -3.19 -20.35
CA PRO A 77 -17.41 -1.74 -20.31
C PRO A 77 -17.41 -1.14 -21.73
N ASP A 78 -18.41 -0.31 -22.03
CA ASP A 78 -18.53 0.43 -23.29
C ASP A 78 -18.17 1.91 -23.11
N PRO A 79 -17.01 2.37 -23.65
CA PRO A 79 -16.61 3.76 -23.54
C PRO A 79 -17.51 4.74 -24.32
N ALA A 80 -18.27 4.27 -25.31
CA ALA A 80 -19.13 5.11 -26.13
C ALA A 80 -20.45 5.45 -25.41
N THR A 81 -21.00 4.52 -24.63
CA THR A 81 -22.26 4.73 -23.89
C THR A 81 -22.05 5.01 -22.40
N GLY A 82 -20.89 4.63 -21.85
CA GLY A 82 -20.64 4.67 -20.41
C GLY A 82 -21.24 3.48 -19.65
N ASP A 83 -21.75 2.47 -20.37
CA ASP A 83 -22.39 1.30 -19.78
C ASP A 83 -21.35 0.27 -19.35
N PHE A 84 -21.60 -0.38 -18.21
CA PHE A 84 -20.83 -1.51 -17.72
C PHE A 84 -21.66 -2.34 -16.74
N SER A 85 -21.18 -3.51 -16.35
CA SER A 85 -21.85 -4.36 -15.36
C SER A 85 -20.92 -4.77 -14.23
N MET A 86 -21.51 -5.08 -13.07
CA MET A 86 -20.81 -5.72 -11.95
C MET A 86 -21.56 -6.99 -11.53
N CYS A 87 -20.84 -8.04 -11.20
CA CYS A 87 -21.42 -9.30 -10.74
C CYS A 87 -21.19 -9.48 -9.23
N PHE A 88 -22.26 -9.86 -8.55
CA PHE A 88 -22.32 -10.02 -7.11
C PHE A 88 -22.55 -11.50 -6.79
N LEU A 89 -21.57 -12.11 -6.13
CA LEU A 89 -21.74 -13.42 -5.52
C LEU A 89 -22.61 -13.27 -4.26
N VAL A 90 -23.71 -13.99 -4.23
CA VAL A 90 -24.66 -14.06 -3.12
C VAL A 90 -24.32 -15.28 -2.29
N HIS A 91 -23.90 -15.05 -1.04
CA HIS A 91 -23.61 -16.10 -0.07
C HIS A 91 -24.27 -15.75 1.27
N GLU A 92 -24.59 -16.76 2.08
CA GLU A 92 -25.11 -16.55 3.42
C GLU A 92 -24.02 -16.66 4.51
N PRO A 93 -24.02 -15.77 5.52
CA PRO A 93 -24.87 -14.58 5.63
C PRO A 93 -24.47 -13.51 4.60
N ALA A 94 -25.47 -12.80 4.06
CA ALA A 94 -25.26 -11.78 3.03
C ALA A 94 -24.46 -10.60 3.58
N GLY A 95 -23.37 -10.24 2.88
CA GLY A 95 -22.65 -8.99 3.15
C GLY A 95 -23.43 -7.77 2.63
N PRO A 96 -23.05 -6.55 3.02
CA PRO A 96 -23.73 -5.31 2.61
C PRO A 96 -23.92 -5.16 1.09
N ALA A 97 -22.93 -5.56 0.30
CA ALA A 97 -23.00 -5.47 -1.15
C ALA A 97 -23.89 -6.56 -1.78
N SER A 98 -23.85 -7.81 -1.28
CA SER A 98 -24.76 -8.87 -1.73
C SER A 98 -26.20 -8.56 -1.33
N TYR A 99 -26.42 -8.01 -0.13
CA TYR A 99 -27.74 -7.55 0.30
C TYR A 99 -28.26 -6.44 -0.61
N TRP A 100 -27.45 -5.40 -0.86
CA TRP A 100 -27.83 -4.31 -1.76
C TRP A 100 -28.15 -4.82 -3.17
N ALA A 101 -27.31 -5.66 -3.75
CA ALA A 101 -27.51 -6.16 -5.12
C ALA A 101 -28.79 -7.01 -5.29
N MET A 102 -29.22 -7.72 -4.24
CA MET A 102 -30.48 -8.47 -4.26
C MET A 102 -31.74 -7.57 -4.24
N HIS A 103 -31.59 -6.32 -3.82
CA HIS A 103 -32.70 -5.37 -3.67
C HIS A 103 -32.56 -4.14 -4.57
N ALA A 104 -31.53 -4.09 -5.42
CA ALA A 104 -31.28 -2.96 -6.31
C ALA A 104 -32.37 -2.88 -7.38
N GLU A 105 -32.81 -1.67 -7.69
CA GLU A 105 -33.78 -1.40 -8.74
C GLU A 105 -33.19 -0.42 -9.79
N PRO A 106 -33.64 -0.48 -11.06
CA PRO A 106 -33.28 0.52 -12.04
C PRO A 106 -33.56 1.95 -11.54
N GLY A 107 -32.55 2.82 -11.63
CA GLY A 107 -32.57 4.17 -11.08
C GLY A 107 -31.82 4.32 -9.75
N ASP A 108 -31.47 3.24 -9.06
CA ASP A 108 -30.62 3.31 -7.87
C ASP A 108 -29.23 3.84 -8.20
N GLU A 109 -28.66 4.62 -7.28
CA GLU A 109 -27.33 5.22 -7.45
C GLU A 109 -26.36 4.75 -6.36
N ILE A 110 -25.14 4.41 -6.77
CA ILE A 110 -24.05 4.15 -5.84
C ILE A 110 -22.80 4.92 -6.24
N VAL A 111 -21.96 5.21 -5.24
CA VAL A 111 -20.68 5.90 -5.46
C VAL A 111 -19.59 4.88 -5.72
N VAL A 112 -18.86 5.06 -6.82
CA VAL A 112 -17.71 4.24 -7.19
C VAL A 112 -16.44 5.07 -7.35
N GLN A 113 -15.30 4.43 -7.08
CA GLN A 113 -13.98 5.01 -7.20
C GLN A 113 -13.07 4.09 -8.00
N ARG A 114 -12.37 4.65 -8.98
CA ARG A 114 -11.53 3.89 -9.91
C ARG A 114 -10.05 3.72 -9.49
N LEU A 115 -9.59 4.47 -8.48
CA LEU A 115 -8.16 4.58 -8.15
C LEU A 115 -7.47 3.21 -7.93
N GLY A 116 -6.56 2.83 -8.83
CA GLY A 116 -5.73 1.63 -8.70
C GLY A 116 -6.39 0.32 -9.14
N GLY A 117 -7.49 0.41 -9.89
CA GLY A 117 -8.16 -0.73 -10.51
C GLY A 117 -7.95 -0.83 -12.02
N ASP A 118 -6.77 -0.41 -12.52
CA ASP A 118 -6.46 -0.28 -13.95
C ASP A 118 -6.37 -1.61 -14.73
N GLY A 119 -6.70 -2.76 -14.11
CA GLY A 119 -6.69 -4.08 -14.75
C GLY A 119 -5.35 -4.81 -14.76
N TRP A 120 -5.32 -5.93 -15.48
CA TRP A 120 -4.18 -6.82 -15.67
C TRP A 120 -3.57 -6.61 -17.06
N ASP A 121 -2.25 -6.49 -17.13
CA ASP A 121 -1.55 -6.35 -18.39
C ASP A 121 -1.32 -7.72 -19.04
N MET A 122 -1.82 -7.90 -20.27
CA MET A 122 -1.36 -8.98 -21.14
C MET A 122 0.09 -8.71 -21.54
N GLU A 123 0.93 -9.76 -21.60
CA GLU A 123 2.37 -9.56 -21.76
C GLU A 123 2.76 -9.47 -23.24
N ASP A 124 3.76 -8.65 -23.50
CA ASP A 124 4.47 -8.59 -24.77
C ASP A 124 5.98 -8.57 -24.46
N PRO A 125 6.74 -9.65 -24.77
CA PRO A 125 6.29 -10.87 -25.47
C PRO A 125 5.34 -11.75 -24.64
N GLN A 126 4.53 -12.57 -25.33
CA GLN A 126 3.55 -13.48 -24.72
C GLN A 126 4.22 -14.55 -23.82
N PRO A 127 3.59 -14.95 -22.70
CA PRO A 127 4.12 -15.98 -21.81
C PRO A 127 3.94 -17.39 -22.40
N ALA A 128 4.49 -18.41 -21.73
CA ALA A 128 4.28 -19.81 -22.13
C ALA A 128 2.81 -20.25 -22.07
N GLY A 129 1.99 -19.55 -21.28
CA GLY A 129 0.57 -19.77 -21.13
C GLY A 129 -0.02 -18.93 -19.99
N TYR A 130 -1.34 -18.87 -19.93
CA TYR A 130 -2.10 -18.22 -18.86
C TYR A 130 -2.80 -19.25 -17.98
N LEU A 131 -2.55 -19.19 -16.67
CA LEU A 131 -3.20 -20.02 -15.66
C LEU A 131 -4.21 -19.16 -14.88
N LEU A 132 -5.49 -19.49 -14.97
CA LEU A 132 -6.59 -18.79 -14.30
C LEU A 132 -7.18 -19.72 -13.22
N VAL A 133 -6.98 -19.41 -11.94
CA VAL A 133 -7.44 -20.25 -10.82
C VAL A 133 -8.30 -19.44 -9.87
N GLY A 134 -9.57 -19.81 -9.71
CA GLY A 134 -10.48 -19.02 -8.91
C GLY A 134 -11.77 -19.72 -8.54
N ASP A 135 -12.65 -19.00 -7.87
CA ASP A 135 -14.05 -19.40 -7.65
C ASP A 135 -15.00 -18.51 -8.46
N VAL A 136 -16.30 -18.77 -8.35
CA VAL A 136 -17.35 -18.05 -9.07
C VAL A 136 -17.25 -16.52 -8.94
N ALA A 137 -16.74 -15.97 -7.83
CA ALA A 137 -16.57 -14.52 -7.67
C ALA A 137 -15.57 -13.92 -8.69
N THR A 138 -14.70 -14.75 -9.26
CA THR A 138 -13.67 -14.36 -10.21
C THR A 138 -14.11 -14.49 -11.66
N TRP A 139 -15.29 -15.07 -11.92
CA TRP A 139 -15.83 -15.24 -13.26
C TRP A 139 -15.74 -13.97 -14.14
N PRO A 140 -16.11 -12.76 -13.69
CA PRO A 140 -15.95 -11.54 -14.50
C PRO A 140 -14.51 -11.24 -14.92
N ALA A 141 -13.54 -11.48 -14.03
CA ALA A 141 -12.13 -11.30 -14.34
C ALA A 141 -11.67 -12.31 -15.39
N PHE A 142 -12.09 -13.58 -15.28
CA PHE A 142 -11.73 -14.61 -16.24
C PHE A 142 -12.32 -14.38 -17.62
N VAL A 143 -13.59 -13.97 -17.72
CA VAL A 143 -14.21 -13.61 -19.00
C VAL A 143 -13.39 -12.55 -19.73
N SER A 144 -13.08 -11.44 -19.04
CA SER A 144 -12.28 -10.36 -19.66
C SER A 144 -10.84 -10.77 -19.97
N ALA A 145 -10.22 -11.61 -19.14
CA ALA A 145 -8.86 -12.09 -19.37
C ALA A 145 -8.77 -13.05 -20.56
N ILE A 146 -9.71 -13.99 -20.68
CA ILE A 146 -9.77 -14.95 -21.81
C ILE A 146 -10.04 -14.20 -23.11
N ALA A 147 -10.97 -13.24 -23.11
CA ALA A 147 -11.30 -12.45 -24.29
C ALA A 147 -10.14 -11.57 -24.79
N ALA A 148 -9.22 -11.17 -23.89
CA ALA A 148 -8.08 -10.32 -24.23
C ALA A 148 -6.78 -11.11 -24.50
N ALA A 149 -6.77 -12.42 -24.26
CA ALA A 149 -5.61 -13.26 -24.52
C ALA A 149 -5.42 -13.48 -26.02
N ASP A 150 -4.15 -13.64 -26.44
CA ASP A 150 -3.83 -13.96 -27.84
C ASP A 150 -4.23 -15.40 -28.17
N GLU A 151 -4.89 -15.60 -29.33
CA GLU A 151 -5.44 -16.89 -29.76
C GLU A 151 -4.39 -18.03 -29.82
N THR A 152 -3.11 -17.69 -29.93
CA THR A 152 -2.00 -18.64 -30.01
C THR A 152 -1.48 -19.12 -28.65
N VAL A 153 -1.88 -18.46 -27.55
CA VAL A 153 -1.37 -18.74 -26.21
C VAL A 153 -2.30 -19.71 -25.48
N PRO A 154 -1.77 -20.80 -24.87
CA PRO A 154 -2.61 -21.74 -24.13
C PRO A 154 -3.12 -21.11 -22.83
N ILE A 155 -4.37 -21.43 -22.49
CA ILE A 155 -5.05 -20.98 -21.27
C ILE A 155 -5.55 -22.20 -20.49
N ARG A 156 -5.23 -22.25 -19.20
CA ARG A 156 -5.68 -23.27 -18.26
C ARG A 156 -6.56 -22.59 -17.23
N MET A 157 -7.84 -22.94 -17.19
CA MET A 157 -8.79 -22.34 -16.24
C MET A 157 -9.30 -23.40 -15.28
N TYR A 158 -9.16 -23.14 -13.98
CA TYR A 158 -9.74 -23.93 -12.89
C TYR A 158 -10.70 -23.04 -12.12
N LEU A 159 -11.99 -23.35 -12.17
CA LEU A 159 -13.04 -22.54 -11.57
C LEU A 159 -13.83 -23.37 -10.55
N GLU A 160 -13.73 -23.01 -9.28
CA GLU A 160 -14.43 -23.65 -8.18
C GLU A 160 -15.90 -23.23 -8.16
N TYR A 161 -16.81 -24.20 -8.13
CA TYR A 161 -18.26 -23.98 -8.05
C TYR A 161 -18.86 -24.53 -6.75
N THR A 162 -19.95 -23.91 -6.28
CA THR A 162 -20.68 -24.36 -5.08
C THR A 162 -22.09 -24.81 -5.41
N HIS A 163 -22.73 -24.18 -6.41
CA HIS A 163 -24.06 -24.53 -6.89
C HIS A 163 -23.96 -25.15 -8.29
N ASP A 164 -24.82 -26.11 -8.60
CA ASP A 164 -24.72 -26.84 -9.87
C ASP A 164 -24.94 -25.93 -11.10
N ASP A 165 -25.77 -24.89 -10.97
CA ASP A 165 -26.05 -23.90 -12.01
C ASP A 165 -24.95 -22.84 -12.16
N ASP A 166 -23.95 -22.80 -11.28
CA ASP A 166 -22.75 -21.98 -11.50
C ASP A 166 -22.01 -22.40 -12.78
N LYS A 167 -22.16 -23.66 -13.22
CA LYS A 167 -21.55 -24.19 -14.46
C LYS A 167 -22.16 -23.62 -15.73
N ASP A 168 -23.35 -23.01 -15.63
CA ASP A 168 -24.05 -22.40 -16.75
C ASP A 168 -23.52 -20.97 -17.05
N LEU A 169 -22.59 -20.46 -16.22
CA LEU A 169 -21.94 -19.18 -16.45
C LEU A 169 -21.18 -19.17 -17.80
N PRO A 170 -21.44 -18.19 -18.68
CA PRO A 170 -20.84 -18.18 -20.00
C PRO A 170 -19.34 -17.86 -19.94
N ILE A 171 -18.57 -18.60 -20.73
CA ILE A 171 -17.12 -18.46 -20.85
C ILE A 171 -16.80 -18.20 -22.33
N PRO A 172 -15.98 -17.19 -22.67
CA PRO A 172 -15.63 -16.91 -24.06
C PRO A 172 -14.97 -18.11 -24.74
N GLU A 173 -15.27 -18.31 -26.02
CA GLU A 173 -14.56 -19.27 -26.85
C GLU A 173 -13.13 -18.77 -27.10
N HIS A 174 -12.14 -19.65 -26.91
CA HIS A 174 -10.74 -19.36 -27.20
C HIS A 174 -10.02 -20.66 -27.62
N PRO A 175 -9.27 -20.70 -28.74
CA PRO A 175 -8.68 -21.94 -29.26
C PRO A 175 -7.74 -22.65 -28.28
N GLY A 176 -7.01 -21.88 -27.47
CA GLY A 176 -6.09 -22.38 -26.46
C GLY A 176 -6.69 -22.69 -25.08
N LEU A 177 -8.00 -22.49 -24.87
CA LEU A 177 -8.63 -22.62 -23.55
C LEU A 177 -8.99 -24.06 -23.20
N GLU A 178 -8.51 -24.50 -22.03
CA GLU A 178 -8.99 -25.71 -21.36
C GLU A 178 -9.58 -25.33 -20.00
N ALA A 179 -10.90 -25.48 -19.89
CA ALA A 179 -11.68 -25.10 -18.72
C ALA A 179 -12.04 -26.33 -17.87
N THR A 180 -11.69 -26.28 -16.58
CA THR A 180 -12.00 -27.29 -15.58
C THR A 180 -12.86 -26.70 -14.48
N TRP A 181 -14.09 -27.20 -14.35
CA TRP A 181 -14.97 -26.89 -13.22
C TRP A 181 -14.65 -27.79 -12.03
N VAL A 182 -14.34 -27.19 -10.89
CA VAL A 182 -13.88 -27.90 -9.70
C VAL A 182 -14.97 -27.85 -8.63
N PRO A 183 -15.47 -29.00 -8.13
CA PRO A 183 -16.43 -28.99 -7.03
C PRO A 183 -15.77 -28.44 -5.76
N GLY A 184 -16.39 -27.43 -5.14
CA GLY A 184 -15.84 -26.80 -3.94
C GLY A 184 -15.78 -27.73 -2.73
N THR A 185 -14.81 -27.49 -1.85
CA THR A 185 -14.62 -28.23 -0.59
C THR A 185 -14.60 -27.28 0.61
N ASP A 186 -14.96 -27.80 1.79
CA ASP A 186 -15.00 -26.98 3.01
C ASP A 186 -13.62 -26.56 3.54
N ASP A 187 -12.57 -27.29 3.17
CA ASP A 187 -11.20 -27.01 3.57
C ASP A 187 -10.44 -26.08 2.61
N GLY A 188 -11.08 -25.66 1.52
CA GLY A 188 -10.52 -24.77 0.50
C GLY A 188 -9.38 -25.37 -0.32
N ARG A 189 -9.24 -26.71 -0.34
CA ARG A 189 -8.17 -27.41 -1.07
C ARG A 189 -8.55 -27.81 -2.49
N ALA A 190 -9.84 -27.79 -2.83
CA ALA A 190 -10.37 -28.21 -4.13
C ALA A 190 -9.53 -27.73 -5.33
N LEU A 191 -9.24 -26.42 -5.38
CA LEU A 191 -8.44 -25.83 -6.47
C LEU A 191 -6.98 -26.31 -6.48
N VAL A 192 -6.36 -26.54 -5.32
CA VAL A 192 -4.97 -27.05 -5.27
C VAL A 192 -4.92 -28.50 -5.71
N ASP A 193 -5.88 -29.31 -5.29
CA ASP A 193 -5.96 -30.71 -5.65
C ASP A 193 -6.25 -30.87 -7.15
N ALA A 194 -7.10 -30.01 -7.72
CA ALA A 194 -7.43 -30.00 -9.14
C ALA A 194 -6.24 -29.64 -10.05
N LEU A 195 -5.34 -28.76 -9.59
CA LEU A 195 -4.10 -28.45 -10.31
C LEU A 195 -3.14 -29.65 -10.38
N GLY A 196 -3.33 -30.68 -9.54
CA GLY A 196 -2.60 -31.94 -9.59
C GLY A 196 -1.08 -31.76 -9.64
N ASN A 197 -0.40 -32.58 -10.46
CA ASN A 197 1.05 -32.53 -10.70
C ASN A 197 1.43 -31.80 -12.00
N GLU A 198 0.50 -31.10 -12.65
CA GLU A 198 0.80 -30.33 -13.85
C GLU A 198 1.73 -29.15 -13.50
N SER A 199 2.76 -28.90 -14.31
CA SER A 199 3.66 -27.78 -14.07
C SER A 199 3.24 -26.56 -14.85
N PHE A 200 3.20 -25.43 -14.16
CA PHE A 200 2.90 -24.10 -14.69
C PHE A 200 4.14 -23.20 -14.68
N GLN A 201 5.34 -23.80 -14.66
CA GLN A 201 6.58 -23.04 -14.71
C GLN A 201 6.68 -22.23 -16.02
N GLY A 202 6.93 -20.92 -15.91
CA GLY A 202 6.98 -20.01 -17.06
C GLY A 202 5.61 -19.48 -17.53
N TRP A 203 4.52 -19.91 -16.89
CA TRP A 203 3.18 -19.38 -17.15
C TRP A 203 2.92 -18.09 -16.36
N LYS A 204 1.87 -17.37 -16.75
CA LYS A 204 1.32 -16.24 -16.02
C LYS A 204 0.07 -16.67 -15.26
N ALA A 205 0.11 -16.56 -13.94
CA ALA A 205 -1.01 -16.98 -13.10
C ALA A 205 -1.87 -15.80 -12.62
N TYR A 206 -3.19 -15.94 -12.74
CA TYR A 206 -4.19 -15.13 -12.06
C TYR A 206 -4.93 -16.00 -11.06
N VAL A 207 -4.74 -15.72 -9.76
CA VAL A 207 -5.28 -16.49 -8.66
C VAL A 207 -6.17 -15.60 -7.81
N ALA A 208 -7.47 -15.81 -7.86
CA ALA A 208 -8.42 -15.07 -7.04
C ALA A 208 -9.62 -15.94 -6.67
N ALA A 209 -9.84 -16.10 -5.37
CA ALA A 209 -10.94 -16.87 -4.80
C ALA A 209 -11.20 -16.41 -3.36
N GLU A 210 -11.85 -17.26 -2.58
CA GLU A 210 -11.83 -17.25 -1.12
C GLU A 210 -10.38 -17.20 -0.58
N THR A 211 -10.19 -16.55 0.56
CA THR A 211 -8.88 -16.25 1.15
C THR A 211 -8.02 -17.49 1.40
N THR A 212 -8.61 -18.59 1.88
CA THR A 212 -7.90 -19.84 2.16
C THR A 212 -7.47 -20.52 0.87
N ALA A 213 -8.39 -20.68 -0.08
CA ALA A 213 -8.12 -21.29 -1.38
C ALA A 213 -7.04 -20.50 -2.15
N THR A 214 -7.19 -19.18 -2.22
CA THR A 214 -6.19 -18.28 -2.83
C THR A 214 -4.80 -18.48 -2.23
N ARG A 215 -4.71 -18.57 -0.89
CA ARG A 215 -3.44 -18.75 -0.19
C ARG A 215 -2.83 -20.13 -0.49
N LEU A 216 -3.64 -21.17 -0.56
CA LEU A 216 -3.18 -22.53 -0.83
C LEU A 216 -2.66 -22.67 -2.27
N VAL A 217 -3.42 -22.21 -3.25
CA VAL A 217 -3.01 -22.18 -4.67
C VAL A 217 -1.74 -21.37 -4.85
N ARG A 218 -1.71 -20.15 -4.30
CA ARG A 218 -0.52 -19.29 -4.34
C ARG A 218 0.70 -20.01 -3.74
N SER A 219 0.52 -20.73 -2.63
CA SER A 219 1.61 -21.46 -1.99
C SER A 219 2.12 -22.58 -2.89
N ARG A 220 1.24 -23.41 -3.46
CA ARG A 220 1.62 -24.46 -4.43
C ARG A 220 2.40 -23.88 -5.61
N LEU A 221 1.84 -22.86 -6.27
CA LEU A 221 2.46 -22.25 -7.45
C LEU A 221 3.80 -21.57 -7.15
N THR A 222 3.98 -21.04 -5.94
CA THR A 222 5.27 -20.47 -5.51
C THR A 222 6.31 -21.57 -5.26
N LEU A 223 5.89 -22.66 -4.62
CA LEU A 223 6.78 -23.73 -4.14
C LEU A 223 7.22 -24.69 -5.26
N GLU A 224 6.27 -25.08 -6.11
CA GLU A 224 6.46 -26.13 -7.11
C GLU A 224 6.79 -25.55 -8.49
N ASP A 225 6.14 -24.43 -8.85
CA ASP A 225 6.25 -23.82 -10.19
C ASP A 225 7.11 -22.55 -10.22
N GLY A 226 7.60 -22.10 -9.05
CA GLY A 226 8.51 -20.95 -8.93
C GLY A 226 7.85 -19.59 -9.18
N HIS A 227 6.52 -19.48 -9.10
CA HIS A 227 5.83 -18.20 -9.28
C HIS A 227 6.19 -17.18 -8.20
N ASN A 228 6.21 -15.90 -8.58
CA ASN A 228 6.48 -14.79 -7.67
C ASN A 228 5.52 -13.61 -7.96
N LYS A 229 5.73 -12.46 -7.31
CA LYS A 229 4.85 -11.28 -7.49
C LYS A 229 4.81 -10.75 -8.93
N GLY A 230 5.82 -11.06 -9.75
CA GLY A 230 5.87 -10.68 -11.16
C GLY A 230 5.12 -11.62 -12.08
N THR A 231 5.14 -12.93 -11.79
CA THR A 231 4.52 -13.97 -12.63
C THR A 231 3.15 -14.44 -12.15
N MET A 232 2.71 -14.00 -10.97
CA MET A 232 1.42 -14.36 -10.39
C MET A 232 0.73 -13.15 -9.77
N HIS A 233 -0.48 -12.85 -10.27
CA HIS A 233 -1.44 -12.00 -9.59
C HIS A 233 -2.22 -12.87 -8.61
N ALA A 234 -2.07 -12.64 -7.30
CA ALA A 234 -2.80 -13.40 -6.28
C ALA A 234 -3.52 -12.47 -5.32
N GLN A 235 -4.86 -12.49 -5.34
CA GLN A 235 -5.70 -11.61 -4.54
C GLN A 235 -6.93 -12.35 -4.04
N ALA A 236 -7.14 -12.36 -2.72
CA ALA A 236 -8.36 -12.88 -2.15
C ALA A 236 -9.52 -11.91 -2.40
N TYR A 237 -10.63 -12.41 -2.94
CA TYR A 237 -11.80 -11.58 -3.27
C TYR A 237 -12.79 -11.50 -2.12
N TRP A 238 -12.90 -12.58 -1.33
CA TRP A 238 -13.81 -12.64 -0.18
C TRP A 238 -13.27 -13.56 0.92
N ILE A 239 -13.94 -13.55 2.08
CA ILE A 239 -13.64 -14.42 3.22
C ILE A 239 -14.93 -15.13 3.61
N ARG A 240 -14.89 -16.46 3.71
CA ARG A 240 -16.06 -17.23 4.17
C ARG A 240 -16.44 -16.84 5.61
N GLY A 241 -17.71 -16.54 5.83
CA GLY A 241 -18.26 -16.21 7.16
C GLY A 241 -17.78 -14.88 7.76
N ARG A 242 -17.18 -13.98 6.96
CA ARG A 242 -16.73 -12.67 7.44
C ARG A 242 -16.73 -11.60 6.34
N ALA A 243 -17.20 -10.39 6.67
CA ALA A 243 -17.10 -9.24 5.77
C ALA A 243 -15.65 -8.77 5.54
N MET A 244 -15.31 -8.46 4.27
CA MET A 244 -14.02 -7.90 3.84
C MET A 244 -14.21 -6.46 3.34
N GLY A 245 -13.38 -5.48 3.73
CA GLY A 245 -13.43 -4.12 3.17
C GLY A 245 -13.20 -3.00 4.19
N LYS A 246 -13.35 -1.74 3.76
CA LYS A 246 -13.27 -0.54 4.61
C LYS A 246 -14.67 0.00 4.92
N GLU A 247 -14.81 0.71 6.04
CA GLU A 247 -16.03 1.40 6.47
C GLU A 247 -15.80 2.91 6.52
N ALA A 248 -16.81 3.71 6.19
CA ALA A 248 -16.83 5.16 6.36
C ALA A 248 -18.25 5.69 6.58
N GLU A 249 -18.40 6.87 7.17
CA GLU A 249 -19.71 7.53 7.32
C GLU A 249 -20.25 8.02 5.96
N ALA A 250 -21.56 7.87 5.73
CA ALA A 250 -22.23 8.28 4.50
C ALA A 250 -22.11 9.79 4.22
N ALA A 251 -22.25 10.62 5.27
CA ALA A 251 -22.12 12.08 5.18
C ALA A 251 -20.77 12.53 4.61
N ASP A 252 -19.72 11.74 4.83
CA ASP A 252 -18.39 12.06 4.34
C ASP A 252 -18.17 11.64 2.87
N ILE A 253 -19.08 10.87 2.25
CA ILE A 253 -18.94 10.34 0.87
C ILE A 253 -19.79 11.14 -0.13
N VAL A 254 -20.93 11.68 0.31
CA VAL A 254 -21.95 12.32 -0.55
C VAL A 254 -21.70 13.82 -0.80
N GLU A 255 -20.65 14.44 -0.25
CA GLU A 255 -20.47 15.92 -0.27
C GLU A 255 -20.13 16.54 -1.65
N ILE A 256 -20.34 15.86 -2.78
CA ILE A 256 -20.13 16.44 -4.13
C ILE A 256 -21.18 15.95 -5.14
N ALA A 257 -22.33 16.63 -5.20
CA ALA A 257 -23.08 16.91 -6.43
C ALA A 257 -23.89 18.22 -6.18
N PRO A 258 -23.90 19.21 -7.10
CA PRO A 258 -24.43 20.53 -6.81
C PRO A 258 -25.95 20.52 -6.64
N ALA A 259 -26.41 21.43 -5.78
CA ALA A 259 -27.80 21.68 -5.46
C ALA A 259 -28.67 21.88 -6.71
N GLN A 260 -29.54 20.92 -6.99
CA GLN A 260 -30.83 21.11 -7.65
C GLN A 260 -31.65 19.82 -7.52
N ARG A 261 -32.46 19.74 -6.46
CA ARG A 261 -33.71 18.98 -6.42
C ARG A 261 -34.56 19.62 -5.35
N ASP A 262 -35.60 20.31 -5.82
CA ASP A 262 -36.61 20.93 -4.99
C ASP A 262 -37.22 19.89 -4.05
N SER A 263 -37.46 20.33 -2.81
CA SER A 263 -38.09 19.51 -1.78
C SER A 263 -39.53 19.23 -2.15
N GLU A 264 -39.90 17.96 -2.28
CA GLU A 264 -41.22 17.43 -1.90
C GLU A 264 -41.25 15.92 -2.17
N ALA A 265 -40.95 15.10 -1.15
CA ALA A 265 -41.45 13.73 -1.08
C ALA A 265 -41.44 13.21 0.37
N SER A 266 -42.66 12.97 0.84
CA SER A 266 -43.14 12.42 2.11
C SER A 266 -42.23 11.40 2.83
N ALA A 267 -42.08 11.61 4.14
CA ALA A 267 -41.57 10.62 5.08
C ALA A 267 -42.54 9.43 5.19
N VAL A 268 -42.08 8.23 4.87
CA VAL A 268 -42.69 6.97 5.31
C VAL A 268 -41.58 6.16 5.98
N ALA A 269 -41.73 5.88 7.28
CA ALA A 269 -40.80 5.04 8.03
C ALA A 269 -40.98 3.58 7.61
N PRO A 270 -39.91 2.80 7.35
CA PRO A 270 -40.04 1.38 7.07
C PRO A 270 -40.30 0.61 8.37
N GLU A 271 -41.27 -0.30 8.27
CA GLU A 271 -41.67 -1.28 9.26
C GLU A 271 -40.53 -2.29 9.51
N ALA A 272 -40.27 -2.61 10.78
CA ALA A 272 -39.16 -3.47 11.20
C ALA A 272 -39.35 -4.92 10.74
N ALA A 273 -38.39 -5.46 10.00
CA ALA A 273 -38.34 -6.87 9.59
C ALA A 273 -37.91 -7.79 10.77
N PRO A 274 -38.25 -9.10 10.73
CA PRO A 274 -38.11 -10.01 11.87
C PRO A 274 -36.64 -10.34 12.15
N ALA A 275 -36.26 -10.35 13.43
CA ALA A 275 -34.89 -10.63 13.87
C ALA A 275 -34.45 -12.09 13.62
N GLU A 276 -33.33 -12.27 12.91
CA GLU A 276 -32.60 -13.54 12.84
C GLU A 276 -32.02 -13.95 14.21
N PRO A 277 -31.82 -15.26 14.47
CA PRO A 277 -31.45 -15.76 15.79
C PRO A 277 -30.05 -15.31 16.22
N VAL A 278 -30.02 -14.55 17.32
CA VAL A 278 -28.88 -13.92 18.00
C VAL A 278 -27.64 -14.83 18.19
N LEU A 279 -27.82 -16.15 18.24
CA LEU A 279 -26.77 -17.13 18.54
C LEU A 279 -25.67 -17.26 17.45
N ALA A 280 -26.00 -17.06 16.17
CA ALA A 280 -25.05 -17.18 15.05
C ALA A 280 -24.12 -15.97 14.92
N LEU A 281 -24.63 -14.78 15.27
CA LEU A 281 -23.87 -13.53 15.31
C LEU A 281 -22.86 -13.53 16.46
N GLU A 282 -23.24 -14.08 17.62
CA GLU A 282 -22.33 -14.21 18.77
C GLU A 282 -21.12 -15.10 18.44
N THR A 283 -21.34 -16.24 17.77
CA THR A 283 -20.26 -17.17 17.38
C THR A 283 -19.31 -16.59 16.34
N GLN A 284 -19.80 -15.84 15.34
CA GLN A 284 -18.93 -15.12 14.40
C GLN A 284 -18.13 -14.01 15.08
N GLN A 285 -18.75 -13.26 15.98
CA GLN A 285 -18.06 -12.23 16.75
C GLN A 285 -16.98 -12.83 17.65
N GLU A 286 -17.21 -13.99 18.26
CA GLU A 286 -16.22 -14.72 19.04
C GLU A 286 -15.04 -15.19 18.18
N ALA A 287 -15.29 -15.74 16.99
CA ALA A 287 -14.23 -16.16 16.06
C ALA A 287 -13.39 -14.96 15.54
N LEU A 288 -14.02 -13.83 15.25
CA LEU A 288 -13.36 -12.57 14.90
C LEU A 288 -12.54 -12.00 16.06
N LYS A 289 -13.08 -12.05 17.29
CA LYS A 289 -12.37 -11.68 18.51
C LYS A 289 -11.16 -12.60 18.72
N ALA A 290 -11.29 -13.91 18.50
CA ALA A 290 -10.20 -14.87 18.61
C ALA A 290 -9.11 -14.65 17.54
N SER A 291 -9.48 -14.41 16.28
CA SER A 291 -8.54 -14.09 15.20
C SER A 291 -7.79 -12.77 15.45
N ARG A 292 -8.52 -11.72 15.86
CA ARG A 292 -7.91 -10.44 16.26
C ARG A 292 -7.04 -10.61 17.49
N ALA A 293 -7.44 -11.41 18.47
CA ALA A 293 -6.64 -11.72 19.65
C ALA A 293 -5.34 -12.43 19.26
N ARG A 294 -5.39 -13.43 18.36
CA ARG A 294 -4.21 -14.17 17.87
C ARG A 294 -3.24 -13.29 17.10
N ALA A 295 -3.75 -12.40 16.23
CA ALA A 295 -2.93 -11.41 15.52
C ALA A 295 -2.32 -10.39 16.49
N LYS A 296 -3.06 -10.00 17.54
CA LYS A 296 -2.59 -9.07 18.57
C LYS A 296 -1.57 -9.71 19.53
N GLU A 297 -1.63 -11.02 19.72
CA GLU A 297 -0.70 -11.82 20.54
C GLU A 297 0.65 -11.99 19.84
N HIS A 298 0.64 -12.27 18.54
CA HIS A 298 1.85 -12.54 17.76
C HIS A 298 2.47 -11.29 17.12
N SER A 299 1.92 -10.09 17.38
CA SER A 299 2.45 -8.87 16.81
C SER A 299 3.86 -8.57 17.35
N VAL A 300 4.81 -8.42 16.43
CA VAL A 300 6.22 -8.16 16.77
C VAL A 300 6.41 -6.76 17.34
N LEU A 301 5.66 -5.76 16.89
CA LEU A 301 5.83 -4.36 17.33
C LEU A 301 5.07 -4.01 18.61
N ARG A 302 4.14 -4.86 19.06
CA ARG A 302 3.33 -4.57 20.26
C ARG A 302 4.17 -4.33 21.51
N PRO A 303 5.21 -5.13 21.82
CA PRO A 303 6.12 -4.88 22.94
C PRO A 303 6.91 -3.57 22.83
N ALA A 304 7.12 -3.07 21.60
CA ALA A 304 7.84 -1.82 21.32
C ALA A 304 6.97 -0.56 21.37
N LYS A 305 5.63 -0.69 21.43
CA LYS A 305 4.69 0.44 21.54
C LYS A 305 5.03 1.47 22.63
N PRO A 306 5.30 1.09 23.89
CA PRO A 306 5.63 2.09 24.92
C PRO A 306 6.92 2.84 24.57
N ALA A 307 7.93 2.15 24.03
CA ALA A 307 9.17 2.77 23.58
C ALA A 307 8.89 3.78 22.46
N PHE A 308 8.06 3.42 21.47
CA PHE A 308 7.65 4.33 20.39
C PHE A 308 6.93 5.59 20.87
N ILE A 309 6.01 5.46 21.83
CA ILE A 309 5.26 6.61 22.34
C ILE A 309 6.21 7.53 23.12
N LEU A 310 7.00 6.96 24.04
CA LEU A 310 7.93 7.73 24.85
C LEU A 310 9.00 8.42 24.01
N SER A 311 9.64 7.68 23.10
CA SER A 311 10.65 8.24 22.20
C SER A 311 10.05 9.25 21.24
N GLY A 312 8.82 9.06 20.77
CA GLY A 312 8.11 10.02 19.94
C GLY A 312 7.87 11.34 20.64
N VAL A 313 7.37 11.33 21.88
CA VAL A 313 7.16 12.56 22.66
C VAL A 313 8.49 13.28 22.90
N ILE A 314 9.53 12.55 23.32
CA ILE A 314 10.86 13.14 23.55
C ILE A 314 11.43 13.70 22.24
N ALA A 315 11.32 12.95 21.13
CA ALA A 315 11.84 13.36 19.83
C ALA A 315 11.13 14.61 19.29
N VAL A 316 9.82 14.76 19.49
CA VAL A 316 9.09 15.97 19.11
C VAL A 316 9.61 17.18 19.88
N LEU A 317 9.81 17.05 21.20
CA LEU A 317 10.36 18.12 22.03
C LEU A 317 11.80 18.47 21.64
N LEU A 318 12.64 17.46 21.37
CA LEU A 318 14.02 17.67 20.93
C LEU A 318 14.12 18.27 19.53
N ALA A 319 13.23 17.89 18.62
CA ALA A 319 13.16 18.48 17.28
C ALA A 319 12.78 19.97 17.34
N ALA A 320 11.85 20.35 18.23
CA ALA A 320 11.55 21.76 18.47
C ALA A 320 12.73 22.50 19.12
N LEU A 321 13.36 21.88 20.13
CA LEU A 321 14.54 22.42 20.81
C LEU A 321 15.71 22.64 19.85
N ALA A 322 15.89 21.77 18.85
CA ALA A 322 16.95 21.87 17.86
C ALA A 322 16.86 23.14 16.98
N VAL A 323 15.69 23.77 16.90
CA VAL A 323 15.49 25.04 16.17
C VAL A 323 15.88 26.25 17.03
N VAL A 324 15.79 26.14 18.36
CA VAL A 324 16.00 27.26 19.29
C VAL A 324 17.40 27.89 19.16
N PRO A 325 18.52 27.14 19.06
CA PRO A 325 19.84 27.74 18.84
C PRO A 325 19.93 28.59 17.57
N LEU A 326 19.25 28.18 16.48
CA LEU A 326 19.23 28.95 15.23
C LEU A 326 18.41 30.23 15.37
N VAL A 327 17.30 30.17 16.11
CA VAL A 327 16.50 31.37 16.44
C VAL A 327 17.29 32.33 17.31
N LEU A 328 17.98 31.83 18.34
CA LEU A 328 18.84 32.63 19.21
C LEU A 328 20.03 33.22 18.44
N PHE A 329 20.59 32.49 17.48
CA PHE A 329 21.62 33.02 16.58
C PHE A 329 21.07 34.14 15.69
N SER A 330 19.86 33.99 15.16
CA SER A 330 19.21 35.07 14.42
C SER A 330 18.95 36.29 15.32
N GLU A 331 18.50 36.09 16.55
CA GLU A 331 18.24 37.18 17.49
C GLU A 331 19.53 37.91 17.89
N LEU A 332 20.60 37.15 18.12
CA LEU A 332 21.95 37.70 18.35
C LEU A 332 22.39 38.59 17.19
N ALA A 333 22.20 38.14 15.94
CA ALA A 333 22.56 38.89 14.75
C ALA A 333 21.75 40.20 14.63
N LYS A 334 20.44 40.16 14.93
CA LYS A 334 19.59 41.37 14.93
C LYS A 334 20.09 42.41 15.94
N ARG A 335 20.26 41.98 17.20
CA ARG A 335 20.72 42.85 18.29
C ARG A 335 22.10 43.43 18.03
N PHE A 336 22.99 42.66 17.40
CA PHE A 336 24.31 43.14 17.01
C PHE A 336 24.21 44.27 15.98
N VAL A 337 23.37 44.10 14.94
CA VAL A 337 23.15 45.13 13.91
C VAL A 337 22.47 46.39 14.49
N GLU A 338 21.60 46.22 15.48
CA GLU A 338 20.92 47.32 16.19
C GLU A 338 21.84 48.05 17.19
N GLY A 339 23.07 47.57 17.41
CA GLY A 339 24.04 48.20 18.32
C GLY A 339 23.81 47.90 19.80
N ALA A 340 23.24 46.74 20.13
CA ALA A 340 23.03 46.32 21.51
C ALA A 340 24.35 46.22 22.31
N ALA A 341 24.25 46.41 23.63
CA ALA A 341 25.39 46.32 24.53
C ALA A 341 26.02 44.92 24.55
N ARG A 342 27.34 44.87 24.78
CA ARG A 342 28.12 43.61 24.82
C ARG A 342 27.51 42.56 25.75
N ASP A 343 27.06 42.96 26.94
CA ASP A 343 26.54 42.02 27.95
C ASP A 343 25.25 41.33 27.49
N ASP A 344 24.42 42.01 26.70
CA ASP A 344 23.19 41.44 26.15
C ASP A 344 23.51 40.42 25.04
N LEU A 345 24.45 40.77 24.16
CA LEU A 345 24.95 39.87 23.11
C LEU A 345 25.59 38.60 23.70
N VAL A 346 26.44 38.75 24.73
CA VAL A 346 27.05 37.61 25.43
C VAL A 346 25.99 36.74 26.08
N ARG A 347 24.97 37.34 26.71
CA ARG A 347 23.87 36.58 27.33
C ARG A 347 23.14 35.72 26.31
N VAL A 348 22.69 36.30 25.20
CA VAL A 348 21.97 35.57 24.13
C VAL A 348 22.86 34.48 23.54
N GLY A 349 24.13 34.79 23.26
CA GLY A 349 25.10 33.83 22.72
C GLY A 349 25.35 32.65 23.65
N VAL A 350 25.58 32.91 24.94
CA VAL A 350 25.78 31.86 25.96
C VAL A 350 24.52 31.02 26.13
N THR A 351 23.33 31.63 26.19
CA THR A 351 22.06 30.88 26.21
C THR A 351 21.93 29.98 24.98
N GLY A 352 22.26 30.47 23.79
CA GLY A 352 22.27 29.68 22.56
C GLY A 352 23.20 28.47 22.63
N ILE A 353 24.42 28.65 23.13
CA ILE A 353 25.39 27.56 23.31
C ILE A 353 24.89 26.54 24.34
N VAL A 354 24.37 26.99 25.49
CA VAL A 354 23.83 26.10 26.53
C VAL A 354 22.69 25.26 25.97
N VAL A 355 21.74 25.88 25.27
CA VAL A 355 20.61 25.17 24.65
C VAL A 355 21.09 24.17 23.59
N LEU A 356 22.07 24.55 22.76
CA LEU A 356 22.66 23.67 21.76
C LEU A 356 23.32 22.43 22.41
N VAL A 357 24.15 22.63 23.43
CA VAL A 357 24.85 21.55 24.14
C VAL A 357 23.86 20.64 24.85
N VAL A 358 22.89 21.20 25.58
CA VAL A 358 21.84 20.42 26.26
C VAL A 358 21.03 19.62 25.24
N GLY A 359 20.61 20.25 24.13
CA GLY A 359 19.87 19.56 23.06
C GLY A 359 20.66 18.41 22.44
N ALA A 360 21.96 18.61 22.18
CA ALA A 360 22.84 17.57 21.66
C ALA A 360 23.01 16.40 22.64
N LEU A 361 23.20 16.69 23.94
CA LEU A 361 23.32 15.67 24.98
C LEU A 361 22.03 14.87 25.15
N LEU A 362 20.87 15.53 25.17
CA LEU A 362 19.57 14.85 25.28
C LEU A 362 19.26 13.99 24.05
N THR A 363 19.58 14.49 22.86
CA THR A 363 19.44 13.71 21.61
C THR A 363 20.35 12.48 21.62
N SER A 364 21.60 12.65 22.06
CA SER A 364 22.55 11.56 22.20
C SER A 364 22.08 10.53 23.23
N ALA A 365 21.57 10.98 24.38
CA ALA A 365 21.03 10.11 25.42
C ALA A 365 19.80 9.32 24.93
N LEU A 366 18.89 9.96 24.20
CA LEU A 366 17.75 9.28 23.57
C LEU A 366 18.23 8.22 22.59
N MET A 367 19.19 8.56 21.72
CA MET A 367 19.68 7.65 20.68
C MET A 367 20.40 6.44 21.29
N VAL A 368 21.27 6.66 22.27
CA VAL A 368 21.92 5.57 23.02
C VAL A 368 20.88 4.70 23.72
N GLY A 369 19.89 5.30 24.39
CA GLY A 369 18.81 4.58 25.04
C GLY A 369 18.01 3.70 24.08
N LEU A 370 17.69 4.22 22.88
CA LEU A 370 17.00 3.47 21.83
C LEU A 370 17.83 2.34 21.25
N HIS A 371 19.12 2.56 20.97
CA HIS A 371 20.02 1.48 20.51
C HIS A 371 20.14 0.37 21.55
N VAL A 372 20.31 0.71 22.84
CA VAL A 372 20.37 -0.27 23.92
C VAL A 372 19.06 -1.06 24.00
N TYR A 373 17.92 -0.37 24.00
CA TYR A 373 16.61 -1.01 23.97
C TYR A 373 16.44 -1.96 22.78
N ASP A 374 16.82 -1.50 21.58
CA ASP A 374 16.73 -2.28 20.35
C ASP A 374 17.59 -3.55 20.39
N GLN A 375 18.80 -3.52 20.97
CA GLN A 375 19.62 -4.72 21.15
C GLN A 375 18.93 -5.78 22.04
N PHE A 376 18.32 -5.36 23.14
CA PHE A 376 17.55 -6.26 24.01
C PHE A 376 16.31 -6.79 23.29
N TYR A 377 15.59 -5.92 22.59
CA TYR A 377 14.42 -6.30 21.81
C TYR A 377 14.77 -7.31 20.71
N ALA A 378 15.79 -7.03 19.90
CA ALA A 378 16.24 -7.88 18.80
C ALA A 378 16.71 -9.25 19.32
N THR A 379 17.39 -9.28 20.47
CA THR A 379 17.79 -10.54 21.13
C THR A 379 16.58 -11.36 21.58
N ALA A 380 15.59 -10.73 22.22
CA ALA A 380 14.37 -11.39 22.65
C ALA A 380 13.55 -11.90 21.45
N LEU A 381 13.45 -11.11 20.38
CA LEU A 381 12.76 -11.50 19.15
C LEU A 381 13.48 -12.65 18.45
N ARG A 382 14.82 -12.60 18.35
CA ARG A 382 15.63 -13.70 17.79
C ARG A 382 15.41 -14.99 18.56
N ARG A 383 15.39 -14.94 19.89
CA ARG A 383 15.09 -16.10 20.73
C ARG A 383 13.69 -16.67 20.42
N ARG A 384 12.66 -15.82 20.34
CA ARG A 384 11.29 -16.25 19.97
C ARG A 384 11.22 -16.88 18.58
N VAL A 385 11.94 -16.33 17.60
CA VAL A 385 12.01 -16.89 16.24
C VAL A 385 12.72 -18.24 16.23
N MET A 386 13.83 -18.38 16.96
CA MET A 386 14.54 -19.67 17.11
C MET A 386 13.66 -20.71 17.81
N GLU A 387 12.99 -20.36 18.90
CA GLU A 387 12.04 -21.23 19.61
C GLU A 387 10.85 -21.62 18.72
N LYS A 388 10.40 -20.73 17.83
CA LYS A 388 9.37 -21.06 16.85
C LYS A 388 9.86 -22.13 15.87
N PHE A 389 11.08 -21.99 15.35
CA PHE A 389 11.65 -22.96 14.41
C PHE A 389 11.73 -24.37 14.99
N THR A 390 11.97 -24.55 16.30
CA THR A 390 12.03 -25.89 16.91
C THR A 390 10.66 -26.57 17.03
N ARG A 391 9.56 -25.84 16.86
CA ARG A 391 8.19 -26.35 17.00
C ARG A 391 7.44 -26.47 15.67
N LEU A 392 8.03 -26.01 14.57
CA LEU A 392 7.41 -26.11 13.25
C LEU A 392 7.57 -27.53 12.68
N PRO A 393 6.58 -28.03 11.91
CA PRO A 393 6.69 -29.33 11.25
C PRO A 393 7.84 -29.34 10.23
N LEU A 394 8.52 -30.48 10.08
CA LEU A 394 9.62 -30.66 9.10
C LEU A 394 9.21 -30.28 7.67
N GLY A 395 7.96 -30.53 7.28
CA GLY A 395 7.42 -30.14 5.98
C GLY A 395 7.43 -28.62 5.73
N TRP A 396 7.41 -27.79 6.78
CA TRP A 396 7.56 -26.33 6.63
C TRP A 396 8.95 -25.93 6.10
N PHE A 397 9.99 -26.70 6.48
CA PHE A 397 11.37 -26.50 6.04
C PHE A 397 11.64 -27.09 4.66
N GLN A 398 11.02 -28.22 4.32
CA GLN A 398 11.19 -28.85 3.00
C GLN A 398 10.75 -27.95 1.85
N GLY A 399 9.72 -27.13 2.07
CA GLY A 399 9.26 -26.14 1.09
C GLY A 399 9.99 -24.79 1.13
N ARG A 400 11.14 -24.64 1.81
CA ARG A 400 11.82 -23.33 1.89
C ARG A 400 13.31 -23.44 1.68
N ARG A 401 13.88 -22.46 0.99
CA ARG A 401 15.34 -22.38 0.80
C ARG A 401 16.00 -21.96 2.11
N HIS A 402 17.25 -22.40 2.30
CA HIS A 402 18.06 -21.99 3.44
C HIS A 402 18.18 -20.46 3.56
N SER A 403 18.22 -19.75 2.43
CA SER A 403 18.27 -18.29 2.36
C SER A 403 17.02 -17.62 2.94
N GLU A 404 15.82 -18.20 2.77
CA GLU A 404 14.57 -17.66 3.28
C GLU A 404 14.46 -17.82 4.80
N VAL A 405 14.94 -18.96 5.32
CA VAL A 405 15.02 -19.19 6.77
C VAL A 405 16.06 -18.26 7.41
N ARG A 406 17.24 -18.09 6.77
CA ARG A 406 18.27 -17.13 7.21
C ARG A 406 17.72 -15.70 7.22
N LYS A 407 16.98 -15.32 6.18
CA LYS A 407 16.34 -14.00 6.07
C LYS A 407 15.42 -13.72 7.25
N LEU A 408 14.52 -14.65 7.60
CA LEU A 408 13.64 -14.50 8.76
C LEU A 408 14.40 -14.48 10.10
N ALA A 409 15.47 -15.26 10.23
CA ALA A 409 16.28 -15.37 11.43
C ALA A 409 17.20 -14.17 11.70
N GLN A 410 17.66 -13.51 10.63
CA GLN A 410 18.72 -12.49 10.69
C GLN A 410 18.29 -11.19 10.03
N ASP A 411 18.05 -11.21 8.71
CA ASP A 411 17.88 -10.01 7.90
C ASP A 411 16.59 -9.24 8.28
N ASP A 412 15.47 -9.94 8.45
CA ASP A 412 14.18 -9.33 8.81
C ASP A 412 14.18 -8.79 10.25
N ILE A 413 14.88 -9.45 11.18
CA ILE A 413 15.07 -8.93 12.54
C ILE A 413 15.96 -7.68 12.49
N GLY A 414 17.03 -7.71 11.69
CA GLY A 414 17.92 -6.56 11.49
C GLY A 414 17.21 -5.38 10.84
N ALA A 415 16.30 -5.62 9.90
CA ALA A 415 15.53 -4.56 9.25
C ALA A 415 14.58 -3.81 10.22
N LEU A 416 14.17 -4.45 11.33
CA LEU A 416 13.39 -3.76 12.38
C LEU A 416 14.20 -2.72 13.16
N HIS A 417 15.54 -2.78 13.10
CA HIS A 417 16.43 -1.83 13.78
C HIS A 417 16.08 -0.38 13.46
N TYR A 418 15.90 -0.08 12.17
CA TYR A 418 15.53 1.26 11.71
C TYR A 418 14.19 1.68 12.32
N LEU A 419 13.20 0.80 12.28
CA LEU A 419 11.86 1.08 12.78
C LEU A 419 11.85 1.40 14.28
N ILE A 420 12.64 0.66 15.06
CA ILE A 420 12.70 0.75 16.52
C ILE A 420 13.53 1.95 16.97
N THR A 421 14.65 2.19 16.30
CA THR A 421 15.68 3.14 16.77
C THR A 421 15.55 4.51 16.10
N HIS A 422 15.38 4.54 14.78
CA HIS A 422 15.53 5.76 13.99
C HIS A 422 14.19 6.33 13.50
N ALA A 423 13.27 5.50 13.03
CA ALA A 423 12.10 5.93 12.28
C ALA A 423 11.25 6.98 13.01
N VAL A 424 11.02 6.81 14.32
CA VAL A 424 10.24 7.75 15.12
C VAL A 424 10.97 9.09 15.29
N VAL A 425 12.28 9.05 15.54
CA VAL A 425 13.11 10.24 15.75
C VAL A 425 13.28 11.02 14.45
N ASP A 426 13.53 10.31 13.35
CA ASP A 426 13.66 10.87 12.01
C ASP A 426 12.35 11.52 11.58
N LEU A 427 11.21 10.86 11.77
CA LEU A 427 9.89 11.39 11.41
C LEU A 427 9.54 12.63 12.24
N ALA A 428 9.79 12.61 13.55
CA ALA A 428 9.61 13.76 14.41
C ALA A 428 10.46 14.94 13.94
N THR A 429 11.74 14.70 13.63
CA THR A 429 12.66 15.74 13.14
C THR A 429 12.24 16.28 11.78
N ALA A 430 11.86 15.39 10.86
CA ALA A 430 11.44 15.73 9.50
C ALA A 430 10.15 16.55 9.45
N ILE A 431 9.27 16.41 10.44
CA ILE A 431 7.98 17.13 10.52
C ILE A 431 8.10 18.38 11.40
N VAL A 432 8.57 18.24 12.63
CA VAL A 432 8.53 19.31 13.64
C VAL A 432 9.51 20.42 13.30
N THR A 433 10.73 20.09 12.90
CA THR A 433 11.77 21.09 12.59
C THR A 433 11.32 22.10 11.51
N PRO A 434 10.87 21.68 10.30
CA PRO A 434 10.43 22.64 9.29
C PRO A 434 9.18 23.41 9.73
N LEU A 435 8.24 22.80 10.46
CA LEU A 435 7.05 23.50 10.95
C LEU A 435 7.38 24.60 11.97
N VAL A 436 8.29 24.34 12.91
CA VAL A 436 8.74 25.34 13.89
C VAL A 436 9.52 26.47 13.20
N ILE A 437 10.40 26.14 12.26
CA ILE A 437 11.11 27.15 11.45
C ILE A 437 10.11 28.00 10.68
N LEU A 438 9.15 27.38 9.99
CA LEU A 438 8.17 28.07 9.18
C LEU A 438 7.28 28.96 10.05
N GLY A 439 6.79 28.46 11.19
CA GLY A 439 6.01 29.23 12.15
C GLY A 439 6.76 30.46 12.69
N TYR A 440 8.06 30.32 12.96
CA TYR A 440 8.92 31.45 13.31
C TYR A 440 9.08 32.45 12.16
N LEU A 441 9.33 31.99 10.93
CA LEU A 441 9.48 32.90 9.78
C LEU A 441 8.18 33.66 9.45
N PHE A 442 7.03 32.99 9.56
CA PHE A 442 5.72 33.64 9.39
C PHE A 442 5.46 34.71 10.46
N SER A 443 5.90 34.50 11.70
CA SER A 443 5.76 35.51 12.76
C SER A 443 6.68 36.71 12.56
N VAL A 444 7.81 36.54 11.86
CA VAL A 444 8.72 37.64 11.47
C VAL A 444 8.15 38.43 10.30
N ASN A 445 7.80 37.76 9.19
CA ASN A 445 7.18 38.40 8.03
C ASN A 445 6.43 37.37 7.17
N TRP A 446 5.10 37.39 7.21
CA TRP A 446 4.27 36.43 6.49
C TRP A 446 4.40 36.53 4.96
N THR A 447 4.64 37.73 4.41
CA THR A 447 4.78 37.94 2.96
C THR A 447 6.03 37.27 2.40
N LEU A 448 7.20 37.50 3.00
CA LEU A 448 8.45 36.86 2.58
C LEU A 448 8.42 35.35 2.86
N ALA A 449 7.75 34.90 3.92
CA ALA A 449 7.54 33.49 4.21
C ALA A 449 6.73 32.78 3.11
N LEU A 450 5.67 33.40 2.59
CA LEU A 450 4.92 32.87 1.44
C LEU A 450 5.78 32.75 0.18
N VAL A 451 6.63 33.75 -0.10
CA VAL A 451 7.56 33.70 -1.23
C VAL A 451 8.55 32.55 -1.09
N LEU A 452 9.09 32.32 0.11
CA LEU A 452 9.99 31.21 0.41
C LEU A 452 9.32 29.83 0.26
N LEU A 453 8.00 29.73 0.38
CA LEU A 453 7.28 28.49 0.15
C LEU A 453 7.17 28.11 -1.34
N LEU A 454 7.34 29.05 -2.28
CA LEU A 454 7.16 28.75 -3.71
C LEU A 454 8.13 27.67 -4.23
N PRO A 455 9.46 27.72 -3.97
CA PRO A 455 10.36 26.63 -4.37
C PRO A 455 10.04 25.31 -3.69
N VAL A 456 9.62 25.34 -2.42
CA VAL A 456 9.25 24.14 -1.64
C VAL A 456 7.99 23.48 -2.20
N ILE A 457 6.93 24.25 -2.46
CA ILE A 457 5.69 23.74 -3.04
C ILE A 457 5.97 23.18 -4.44
N THR A 458 6.76 23.89 -5.24
CA THR A 458 7.15 23.44 -6.59
C THR A 458 7.92 22.12 -6.54
N TYR A 459 8.88 21.99 -5.61
CA TYR A 459 9.60 20.75 -5.35
C TYR A 459 8.64 19.60 -5.02
N VAL A 460 7.73 19.81 -4.07
CA VAL A 460 6.77 18.80 -3.63
C VAL A 460 5.85 18.36 -4.77
N VAL A 461 5.33 19.30 -5.57
CA VAL A 461 4.45 18.99 -6.71
C VAL A 461 5.19 18.18 -7.79
N ILE A 462 6.43 18.57 -8.13
CA ILE A 462 7.25 17.82 -9.10
C ILE A 462 7.56 16.41 -8.59
N MET A 463 7.92 16.28 -7.31
CA MET A 463 8.21 14.99 -6.66
C MET A 463 7.01 14.05 -6.73
N PHE A 464 5.80 14.55 -6.41
CA PHE A 464 4.57 13.74 -6.50
C PHE A 464 4.22 13.35 -7.93
N ARG A 465 4.32 14.27 -8.90
CA ARG A 465 4.06 13.96 -10.31
C ARG A 465 5.02 12.91 -10.86
N LEU A 466 6.31 13.04 -10.53
CA LEU A 466 7.33 12.09 -10.93
C LEU A 466 7.09 10.72 -10.31
N ALA A 467 6.78 10.65 -9.01
CA ALA A 467 6.47 9.39 -8.33
C ALA A 467 5.23 8.69 -8.92
N ALA A 468 4.20 9.44 -9.32
CA ALA A 468 3.03 8.90 -9.98
C ALA A 468 3.36 8.36 -11.39
N SER A 469 4.10 9.14 -12.18
CA SER A 469 4.53 8.75 -13.53
C SER A 469 5.45 7.52 -13.52
N ASP A 470 6.30 7.39 -12.50
CA ASP A 470 7.27 6.31 -12.38
C ASP A 470 6.67 5.01 -11.81
N ARG A 471 5.39 4.99 -11.42
CA ARG A 471 4.76 3.84 -10.76
C ARG A 471 4.80 2.55 -11.61
N PRO A 472 4.47 2.55 -12.92
CA PRO A 472 4.55 1.33 -13.74
C PRO A 472 5.99 0.83 -13.88
N ARG A 473 6.94 1.77 -14.03
CA ARG A 473 8.38 1.50 -14.12
C ARG A 473 8.90 0.85 -12.84
N MET A 474 8.48 1.37 -11.69
CA MET A 474 8.79 0.82 -10.38
C MET A 474 8.24 -0.61 -10.22
N THR A 475 7.04 -0.88 -10.72
CA THR A 475 6.47 -2.23 -10.71
C THR A 475 7.33 -3.20 -11.53
N ARG A 476 7.78 -2.81 -12.74
CA ARG A 476 8.67 -3.63 -13.57
C ARG A 476 10.02 -3.88 -12.89
N LEU A 477 10.63 -2.86 -12.28
CA LEU A 477 11.85 -3.01 -11.48
C LEU A 477 11.66 -3.96 -10.28
N LEU A 478 10.51 -3.88 -9.59
CA LEU A 478 10.19 -4.80 -8.50
C LEU A 478 10.02 -6.25 -8.98
N ARG A 479 9.58 -6.49 -10.23
CA ARG A 479 9.55 -7.84 -10.82
C ARG A 479 10.96 -8.39 -10.99
N TRP A 480 11.85 -7.66 -11.66
CA TRP A 480 13.25 -8.06 -11.83
C TRP A 480 13.96 -8.28 -10.49
N ASN A 481 13.74 -7.40 -9.51
CA ASN A 481 14.29 -7.59 -8.15
C ASN A 481 13.82 -8.90 -7.47
N SER A 482 12.70 -9.47 -7.91
CA SER A 482 12.18 -10.74 -7.39
C SER A 482 12.60 -11.98 -8.19
N THR A 483 12.91 -11.84 -9.49
CA THR A 483 13.32 -12.94 -10.38
C THR A 483 14.83 -13.11 -10.42
N LEU A 484 15.57 -12.01 -10.64
CA LEU A 484 17.02 -11.98 -10.85
C LEU A 484 17.84 -12.79 -9.85
N PRO A 485 17.56 -12.77 -8.53
CA PRO A 485 18.33 -13.60 -7.60
C PRO A 485 18.23 -15.10 -7.89
N GLY A 486 17.03 -15.58 -8.25
CA GLY A 486 16.79 -16.98 -8.60
C GLY A 486 17.37 -17.35 -9.96
N ASP A 487 17.30 -16.44 -10.92
CA ASP A 487 17.93 -16.58 -12.25
C ASP A 487 19.46 -16.63 -12.15
N THR A 488 20.03 -15.79 -11.28
CA THR A 488 21.46 -15.80 -10.98
C THR A 488 21.91 -17.12 -10.35
N GLU A 489 21.15 -17.63 -9.38
CA GLU A 489 21.45 -18.94 -8.76
C GLU A 489 21.42 -20.07 -9.79
N ARG A 490 20.41 -20.09 -10.67
CA ARG A 490 20.28 -21.08 -11.75
C ARG A 490 21.41 -20.99 -12.76
N TYR A 491 21.77 -19.78 -13.18
CA TYR A 491 22.87 -19.54 -14.11
C TYR A 491 24.23 -20.01 -13.52
N ILE A 492 24.48 -19.75 -12.22
CA ILE A 492 25.69 -20.22 -11.53
C ILE A 492 25.69 -21.74 -11.39
N ALA A 493 24.58 -22.34 -10.95
CA ALA A 493 24.47 -23.79 -10.81
C ALA A 493 24.58 -24.53 -12.15
N GLY A 494 24.05 -23.92 -13.22
CA GLY A 494 24.07 -24.42 -14.59
C GLY A 494 25.32 -24.05 -15.39
N GLN A 495 26.35 -23.47 -14.77
CA GLN A 495 27.49 -22.90 -15.50
C GLN A 495 28.22 -23.90 -16.41
N SER A 496 28.28 -25.18 -16.03
CA SER A 496 28.85 -26.24 -16.87
C SER A 496 28.03 -26.49 -18.14
N VAL A 497 26.71 -26.39 -18.06
CA VAL A 497 25.76 -26.55 -19.18
C VAL A 497 25.81 -25.32 -20.08
N SER A 498 25.77 -24.12 -19.48
CA SER A 498 25.87 -22.82 -20.15
C SER A 498 27.09 -22.72 -21.07
N ARG A 499 28.25 -23.21 -20.61
CA ARG A 499 29.51 -23.18 -21.38
C ARG A 499 29.50 -24.08 -22.62
N VAL A 500 28.69 -25.13 -22.62
CA VAL A 500 28.66 -26.13 -23.69
C VAL A 500 27.54 -25.84 -24.68
N PHE A 501 26.37 -25.44 -24.19
CA PHE A 501 25.15 -25.29 -24.98
C PHE A 501 24.71 -23.82 -25.18
N GLY A 502 25.43 -22.86 -24.58
CA GLY A 502 25.09 -21.44 -24.59
C GLY A 502 24.22 -21.01 -23.40
N ASP A 503 24.17 -19.71 -23.12
CA ASP A 503 23.54 -19.17 -21.91
C ASP A 503 22.02 -19.41 -21.84
N ALA A 504 21.36 -19.41 -23.00
CA ALA A 504 19.94 -19.73 -23.12
C ALA A 504 19.60 -21.19 -22.76
N ALA A 505 20.58 -22.09 -22.64
CA ALA A 505 20.34 -23.49 -22.29
C ALA A 505 20.01 -23.70 -20.80
N THR A 506 20.19 -22.68 -19.96
CA THR A 506 19.84 -22.73 -18.53
C THR A 506 18.91 -21.58 -18.16
N VAL A 507 19.41 -20.35 -18.17
CA VAL A 507 18.69 -19.09 -18.02
C VAL A 507 19.49 -18.02 -18.77
N ASP A 508 18.85 -17.24 -19.64
CA ASP A 508 19.48 -16.11 -20.34
C ASP A 508 19.69 -14.89 -19.43
N LEU A 509 20.50 -15.06 -18.39
CA LEU A 509 20.86 -14.00 -17.46
C LEU A 509 21.57 -12.82 -18.17
N PRO A 510 22.48 -13.02 -19.13
CA PRO A 510 23.09 -11.91 -19.87
C PRO A 510 22.06 -11.07 -20.65
N GLY A 511 21.09 -11.70 -21.29
CA GLY A 511 19.99 -11.02 -21.98
C GLY A 511 19.09 -10.24 -21.03
N GLU A 512 18.64 -10.86 -19.94
CA GLU A 512 17.83 -10.20 -18.90
C GLU A 512 18.58 -8.99 -18.30
N MET A 513 19.88 -9.13 -18.02
CA MET A 513 20.72 -8.04 -17.52
C MET A 513 20.93 -6.92 -18.56
N ALA A 514 20.89 -7.23 -19.85
CA ALA A 514 20.92 -6.21 -20.91
C ALA A 514 19.61 -5.43 -20.96
N GLU A 515 18.46 -6.11 -20.82
CA GLU A 515 17.14 -5.49 -20.78
C GLU A 515 16.99 -4.58 -19.54
N VAL A 516 17.33 -5.08 -18.35
CA VAL A 516 17.32 -4.29 -17.11
C VAL A 516 18.18 -3.04 -17.25
N ARG A 517 19.37 -3.17 -17.84
CA ARG A 517 20.29 -2.05 -18.07
C ARG A 517 19.71 -1.04 -19.05
N GLY A 518 19.13 -1.50 -20.17
CA GLY A 518 18.48 -0.64 -21.16
C GLY A 518 17.32 0.14 -20.53
N PHE A 519 16.42 -0.57 -19.86
CA PHE A 519 15.30 0.01 -19.13
C PHE A 519 15.75 1.06 -18.09
N LEU A 520 16.72 0.73 -17.24
CA LEU A 520 17.21 1.67 -16.22
C LEU A 520 17.86 2.89 -16.87
N LYS A 521 18.66 2.70 -17.92
CA LYS A 521 19.29 3.81 -18.65
C LYS A 521 18.23 4.74 -19.23
N ASP A 522 17.26 4.22 -19.95
CA ASP A 522 16.23 5.01 -20.63
C ASP A 522 15.39 5.77 -19.61
N TRP A 523 14.96 5.09 -18.54
CA TRP A 523 14.23 5.72 -17.46
C TRP A 523 15.03 6.82 -16.75
N GLN A 524 16.31 6.58 -16.43
CA GLN A 524 17.14 7.62 -15.82
C GLN A 524 17.36 8.80 -16.78
N MET A 525 17.64 8.56 -18.06
CA MET A 525 17.87 9.63 -19.05
C MET A 525 16.62 10.47 -19.29
N GLU A 526 15.44 9.87 -19.31
CA GLU A 526 14.18 10.61 -19.44
C GLU A 526 13.91 11.49 -18.20
N THR A 527 14.26 11.01 -17.01
CA THR A 527 13.91 11.69 -15.74
C THR A 527 15.01 12.58 -15.18
N ILE A 528 16.24 12.51 -15.68
CA ILE A 528 17.42 13.19 -15.11
C ILE A 528 17.24 14.71 -15.08
N GLY A 529 16.70 15.32 -16.13
CA GLY A 529 16.51 16.78 -16.20
C GLY A 529 15.50 17.28 -15.17
N THR A 530 14.38 16.57 -15.02
CA THR A 530 13.34 16.86 -14.03
C THR A 530 13.88 16.67 -12.61
N LYS A 531 14.57 15.55 -12.35
CA LYS A 531 15.21 15.27 -11.05
C LYS A 531 16.27 16.31 -10.70
N ALA A 532 17.11 16.70 -11.65
CA ALA A 532 18.13 17.73 -11.46
C ALA A 532 17.49 19.08 -11.11
N SER A 533 16.49 19.51 -11.87
CA SER A 533 15.76 20.77 -11.61
C SER A 533 15.06 20.75 -10.24
N MET A 534 14.44 19.63 -9.90
CA MET A 534 13.82 19.40 -8.59
C MET A 534 14.84 19.53 -7.45
N ILE A 535 16.01 18.89 -7.55
CA ILE A 535 17.07 18.99 -6.53
C ILE A 535 17.58 20.43 -6.41
N GLN A 536 17.73 21.16 -7.51
CA GLN A 536 18.21 22.54 -7.50
C GLN A 536 17.24 23.51 -6.82
N LEU A 537 15.92 23.31 -6.98
CA LEU A 537 14.90 24.13 -6.30
C LEU A 537 15.01 24.08 -4.78
N ASN A 538 15.52 22.96 -4.26
CA ASN A 538 15.58 22.71 -2.82
C ASN A 538 16.96 23.03 -2.22
N ARG A 539 17.91 23.53 -3.00
CA ARG A 539 19.25 23.88 -2.50
C ARG A 539 19.23 25.16 -1.66
N PRO A 540 20.05 25.24 -0.60
CA PRO A 540 20.18 26.45 0.22
C PRO A 540 20.48 27.71 -0.60
N MET A 541 21.28 27.58 -1.66
CA MET A 541 21.64 28.70 -2.56
C MET A 541 20.43 29.26 -3.29
N THR A 542 19.50 28.43 -3.75
CA THR A 542 18.29 28.87 -4.45
C THR A 542 17.38 29.63 -3.50
N SER A 543 17.14 29.09 -2.31
CA SER A 543 16.40 29.78 -1.25
C SER A 543 17.07 31.11 -0.88
N MET A 544 18.40 31.14 -0.76
CA MET A 544 19.15 32.36 -0.46
C MET A 544 18.95 33.44 -1.52
N VAL A 545 19.00 33.09 -2.81
CA VAL A 545 18.76 34.04 -3.93
C VAL A 545 17.33 34.56 -3.88
N VAL A 546 16.34 33.68 -3.68
CA VAL A 546 14.92 34.07 -3.56
C VAL A 546 14.71 35.03 -2.38
N ILE A 547 15.28 34.70 -1.22
CA ILE A 547 15.20 35.54 -0.01
C ILE A 547 15.88 36.88 -0.24
N ALA A 548 17.07 36.91 -0.85
CA ALA A 548 17.81 38.14 -1.09
C ALA A 548 17.04 39.06 -2.05
N VAL A 549 16.57 38.55 -3.19
CA VAL A 549 15.86 39.35 -4.19
C VAL A 549 14.51 39.84 -3.66
N ALA A 550 13.67 38.93 -3.15
CA ALA A 550 12.33 39.28 -2.66
C ALA A 550 12.39 40.09 -1.37
N GLY A 551 13.31 39.73 -0.45
CA GLY A 551 13.52 40.45 0.79
C GLY A 551 14.00 41.88 0.56
N THR A 552 14.98 42.08 -0.34
CA THR A 552 15.42 43.44 -0.70
C THR A 552 14.28 44.25 -1.32
N ALA A 553 13.48 43.67 -2.21
CA ALA A 553 12.32 44.37 -2.78
C ALA A 553 11.28 44.77 -1.72
N LEU A 554 10.99 43.90 -0.74
CA LEU A 554 10.08 44.22 0.36
C LEU A 554 10.64 45.32 1.28
N ILE A 555 11.96 45.36 1.47
CA ILE A 555 12.63 46.40 2.25
C ILE A 555 12.56 47.75 1.54
N THR A 556 12.84 47.80 0.23
CA THR A 556 12.84 49.06 -0.52
C THR A 556 11.44 49.69 -0.64
N VAL A 557 10.39 48.87 -0.65
CA VAL A 557 8.98 49.32 -0.64
C VAL A 557 8.48 49.64 0.78
N GLY A 558 9.28 49.35 1.82
CA GLY A 558 8.95 49.66 3.22
C GLY A 558 7.98 48.66 3.87
N TRP A 559 7.77 47.48 3.27
CA TRP A 559 6.89 46.43 3.80
C TRP A 559 7.59 45.51 4.82
N MET A 560 8.91 45.64 4.97
CA MET A 560 9.71 44.86 5.90
C MET A 560 10.92 45.68 6.39
N PRO A 561 11.23 45.72 7.70
CA PRO A 561 12.46 46.34 8.18
C PRO A 561 13.69 45.52 7.74
N ALA A 562 14.81 46.18 7.45
CA ALA A 562 16.00 45.51 6.92
C ALA A 562 16.51 44.37 7.84
N VAL A 563 16.43 44.56 9.15
CA VAL A 563 16.85 43.58 10.16
C VAL A 563 15.99 42.29 10.15
N ALA A 564 14.75 42.36 9.64
CA ALA A 564 13.88 41.19 9.55
C ALA A 564 14.29 40.19 8.46
N ILE A 565 15.21 40.52 7.55
CA ILE A 565 15.73 39.57 6.56
C ILE A 565 16.69 38.53 7.17
N LEU A 566 17.33 38.85 8.31
CA LEU A 566 18.34 37.98 8.95
C LEU A 566 17.78 36.60 9.33
N PRO A 567 16.62 36.48 9.99
CA PRO A 567 15.94 35.20 10.21
C PRO A 567 15.79 34.35 8.94
N PHE A 568 15.40 34.97 7.83
CA PHE A 568 15.15 34.26 6.59
C PHE A 568 16.46 33.72 5.99
N LEU A 569 17.52 34.53 5.97
CA LEU A 569 18.82 34.09 5.45
C LEU A 569 19.43 32.94 6.28
N ILE A 570 19.23 32.97 7.60
CA ILE A 570 19.77 31.96 8.52
C ILE A 570 18.92 30.68 8.51
N LEU A 571 17.60 30.78 8.72
CA LEU A 571 16.73 29.61 8.89
C LEU A 571 16.08 29.17 7.58
N GLY A 572 15.69 30.12 6.72
CA GLY A 572 14.95 29.85 5.49
C GLY A 572 15.77 29.08 4.44
N THR A 573 17.10 29.22 4.46
CA THR A 573 18.01 28.46 3.59
C THR A 573 18.13 26.99 3.98
N SER A 574 17.83 26.63 5.23
CA SER A 574 17.91 25.26 5.75
C SER A 574 16.68 24.41 5.48
N LEU A 575 15.58 25.01 5.01
CA LEU A 575 14.29 24.33 4.87
C LEU A 575 14.33 23.19 3.86
N GLY A 576 15.17 23.32 2.82
CA GLY A 576 15.21 22.35 1.74
C GLY A 576 15.83 21.00 2.13
N ASP A 577 16.97 21.01 2.81
CA ASP A 577 17.64 19.77 3.25
C ASP A 577 16.74 18.90 4.14
N ARG A 578 15.86 19.53 4.94
CA ARG A 578 14.89 18.85 5.81
C ARG A 578 13.87 18.03 5.00
N LEU A 579 13.44 18.52 3.84
CA LEU A 579 12.49 17.83 2.96
C LEU A 579 13.12 16.61 2.29
N VAL A 580 14.39 16.71 1.87
CA VAL A 580 15.12 15.57 1.29
C VAL A 580 15.29 14.46 2.33
N GLY A 581 15.64 14.82 3.57
CA GLY A 581 15.77 13.87 4.67
C GLY A 581 14.50 13.05 4.93
N ALA A 582 13.32 13.69 4.83
CA ALA A 582 12.03 13.01 5.00
C ALA A 582 11.83 11.87 3.98
N GLY A 583 12.32 12.04 2.75
CA GLY A 583 12.22 11.02 1.70
C GLY A 583 13.00 9.75 2.03
N PHE A 584 14.19 9.87 2.63
CA PHE A 584 15.00 8.71 3.03
C PHE A 584 14.34 7.89 4.14
N ALA A 585 13.63 8.54 5.07
CA ALA A 585 12.93 7.85 6.16
C ALA A 585 11.83 6.90 5.66
N VAL A 586 11.20 7.21 4.52
CA VAL A 586 10.15 6.38 3.92
C VAL A 586 10.68 5.01 3.48
N ASN A 587 11.91 4.94 2.96
CA ASN A 587 12.50 3.69 2.51
C ASN A 587 12.76 2.74 3.69
N GLY A 588 13.41 3.22 4.74
CA GLY A 588 13.66 2.42 5.95
C GLY A 588 12.38 1.95 6.62
N LEU A 589 11.33 2.80 6.63
CA LEU A 589 10.01 2.42 7.14
C LEU A 589 9.39 1.30 6.30
N ARG A 590 9.46 1.38 4.97
CA ARG A 590 8.93 0.35 4.07
C ARG A 590 9.61 -1.00 4.29
N ASP A 591 10.94 -1.01 4.39
CA ASP A 591 11.71 -2.23 4.60
C ASP A 591 11.40 -2.87 5.96
N GLY A 592 11.37 -2.06 7.03
CA GLY A 592 10.98 -2.53 8.36
C GLY A 592 9.54 -3.08 8.41
N MET A 593 8.59 -2.45 7.70
CA MET A 593 7.21 -2.93 7.64
C MET A 593 7.06 -4.23 6.83
N ASN A 594 7.85 -4.43 5.78
CA ASN A 594 7.89 -5.70 5.05
C ASN A 594 8.47 -6.82 5.91
N ALA A 595 9.56 -6.55 6.64
CA ALA A 595 10.17 -7.50 7.56
C ALA A 595 9.21 -7.88 8.70
N LYS A 596 8.50 -6.89 9.29
CA LYS A 596 7.43 -7.11 10.26
C LYS A 596 6.41 -8.12 9.75
N ALA A 597 5.92 -7.94 8.52
CA ALA A 597 4.90 -8.83 7.95
C ALA A 597 5.41 -10.27 7.81
N GLY A 598 6.66 -10.45 7.37
CA GLY A 598 7.29 -11.78 7.28
C GLY A 598 7.43 -12.46 8.64
N LEU A 599 7.86 -11.73 9.66
CA LEU A 599 8.03 -12.24 11.02
C LEU A 599 6.69 -12.56 11.70
N GLU A 600 5.66 -11.72 11.56
CA GLU A 600 4.33 -12.00 12.09
C GLU A 600 3.69 -13.22 11.42
N LEU A 601 3.91 -13.40 10.11
CA LEU A 601 3.47 -14.60 9.39
C LEU A 601 4.15 -15.86 9.92
N LEU A 602 5.46 -15.83 10.15
CA LEU A 602 6.20 -16.93 10.76
C LEU A 602 5.64 -17.28 12.15
N LEU A 603 5.48 -16.28 13.01
CA LEU A 603 5.05 -16.49 14.40
C LEU A 603 3.61 -17.03 14.49
N THR A 604 2.74 -16.66 13.54
CA THR A 604 1.35 -17.15 13.47
C THR A 604 1.20 -18.51 12.78
N THR A 605 2.27 -19.04 12.17
CA THR A 605 2.25 -20.35 11.50
C THR A 605 1.93 -21.47 12.51
N PRO A 606 1.05 -22.43 12.20
CA PRO A 606 0.72 -23.54 13.10
C PRO A 606 1.97 -24.36 13.51
N GLU A 607 2.04 -24.70 14.80
CA GLU A 607 3.09 -25.55 15.37
C GLU A 607 2.65 -27.02 15.35
N LEU A 608 3.61 -27.94 15.48
CA LEU A 608 3.32 -29.33 15.81
C LEU A 608 2.56 -29.38 17.14
N ALA A 609 1.47 -30.14 17.19
CA ALA A 609 0.73 -30.35 18.43
C ALA A 609 1.69 -30.93 19.49
N SER A 610 1.93 -30.19 20.57
CA SER A 610 2.69 -30.71 21.70
C SER A 610 1.88 -31.83 22.34
N GLY A 611 2.30 -33.08 22.15
CA GLY A 611 1.70 -34.20 22.86
C GLY A 611 1.90 -34.03 24.37
N SER A 612 0.86 -33.60 25.08
CA SER A 612 0.78 -33.63 26.54
C SER A 612 0.03 -34.87 27.05
N ALA A 613 -0.24 -35.84 26.17
CA ALA A 613 -0.73 -37.15 26.61
C ALA A 613 0.42 -37.90 27.29
N PRO A 614 0.25 -38.41 28.53
CA PRO A 614 1.24 -39.28 29.15
C PRO A 614 1.46 -40.47 28.23
N VAL A 615 2.72 -40.74 27.89
CA VAL A 615 3.11 -42.00 27.25
C VAL A 615 2.66 -43.11 28.20
N PRO A 616 1.75 -44.03 27.81
CA PRO A 616 1.41 -45.16 28.65
C PRO A 616 2.70 -45.95 28.90
N ALA A 617 3.05 -46.14 30.16
CA ALA A 617 4.13 -47.05 30.52
C ALA A 617 3.75 -48.45 30.06
N GLY A 618 4.38 -48.90 28.97
CA GLY A 618 4.35 -50.28 28.51
C GLY A 618 5.33 -51.13 29.28
#